data_AF-A0A9N9GBS3-F1
#
_entry.id   AF-A0A9N9GBS3-F1
#
_cell.length_a   1.000
_cell.length_b   1.000
_cell.length_c   1.000
_cell.angle_alpha   90.00
_cell.angle_beta   90.00
_cell.angle_gamma   90.00
#
_symmetry.space_group_name_H-M   'P 1'
#
loop_
_entity.id
_entity.type
_entity.pdbx_description
1 polymer ?
#
loop_
_entity_poly.entity_id
_entity_poly.type
_entity_poly.pdbx_seq_one_letter_code
_entity_poly.pdbx_strand_id
1 'polypeptide(L)'
;ALARQPTLIQACGTGLLFGAGDLIAQNIVEKDNDKYDFKRTVRMVAFGTIIAGPAIANWYRFLDKFVTIKNPNKALLARVAIDQAFFAPCFIAVFFGAQGVMEGKSRQAIMQKLKTAYPNALINNYRIWPAVQLINFRFVPLQHRLMVVNVVALGWNTYLSIENRQSSKIVDN
;
A
#
# COMPACT_ATOMS: atom_id res chain seq x y z
N ALA A 1 -12.77 -16.24 20.71
CA ALA A 1 -12.79 -16.95 19.41
C ALA A 1 -12.03 -16.22 18.29
N LEU A 2 -11.73 -14.91 18.39
CA LEU A 2 -11.02 -14.12 17.38
C LEU A 2 -9.47 -14.24 17.41
N ALA A 3 -8.92 -15.30 18.02
CA ALA A 3 -7.51 -15.39 18.39
C ALA A 3 -6.71 -16.49 17.64
N ARG A 4 -7.33 -17.23 16.71
CA ARG A 4 -6.68 -18.41 16.10
C ARG A 4 -6.09 -18.21 14.70
N GLN A 5 -6.38 -17.13 13.98
CA GLN A 5 -5.69 -16.80 12.71
C GLN A 5 -5.59 -15.27 12.45
N PRO A 6 -4.83 -14.51 13.27
CA PRO A 6 -4.72 -13.06 13.10
C PRO A 6 -4.08 -12.65 11.77
N THR A 7 -3.19 -13.46 11.20
CA THR A 7 -2.52 -13.18 9.92
C THR A 7 -3.43 -13.33 8.70
N LEU A 8 -4.28 -14.37 8.67
CA LEU A 8 -5.17 -14.61 7.53
C LEU A 8 -6.22 -13.49 7.44
N ILE A 9 -6.84 -13.15 8.56
CA ILE A 9 -7.86 -12.08 8.62
C ILE A 9 -7.24 -10.74 8.24
N GLN A 10 -6.04 -10.43 8.72
CA GLN A 10 -5.31 -9.22 8.32
C GLN A 10 -5.00 -9.24 6.82
N ALA A 11 -4.54 -10.37 6.28
CA ALA A 11 -4.25 -10.52 4.86
C ALA A 11 -5.49 -10.33 3.98
N CYS A 12 -6.60 -10.99 4.32
CA CYS A 12 -7.88 -10.79 3.63
C CYS A 12 -8.36 -9.33 3.74
N GLY A 13 -8.23 -8.70 4.92
CA GLY A 13 -8.56 -7.30 5.12
C GLY A 13 -7.72 -6.36 4.23
N THR A 14 -6.41 -6.60 4.15
CA THR A 14 -5.52 -5.87 3.24
C THR A 14 -5.93 -6.10 1.78
N GLY A 15 -6.20 -7.34 1.38
CA GLY A 15 -6.72 -7.69 0.06
C GLY A 15 -7.96 -6.90 -0.34
N LEU A 16 -8.97 -6.89 0.53
CA LEU A 16 -10.21 -6.14 0.33
C LEU A 16 -9.95 -4.64 0.24
N LEU A 17 -9.03 -4.10 1.03
CA LEU A 17 -8.67 -2.69 0.99
C LEU A 17 -7.98 -2.29 -0.32
N PHE A 18 -7.12 -3.14 -0.87
CA PHE A 18 -6.52 -2.95 -2.20
C PHE A 18 -7.58 -3.04 -3.31
N GLY A 19 -8.47 -4.04 -3.23
CA GLY A 19 -9.57 -4.19 -4.18
C GLY A 19 -10.54 -3.01 -4.15
N ALA A 20 -10.93 -2.54 -2.98
CA ALA A 20 -11.82 -1.39 -2.82
C ALA A 20 -11.19 -0.10 -3.38
N GLY A 21 -9.89 0.12 -3.13
CA GLY A 21 -9.17 1.25 -3.73
C GLY A 21 -9.16 1.18 -5.26
N ASP A 22 -8.97 -0.02 -5.82
CA ASP A 22 -9.03 -0.23 -7.26
C ASP A 22 -10.44 0.02 -7.85
N LEU A 23 -11.49 -0.43 -7.16
CA LEU A 23 -12.87 -0.16 -7.56
C LEU A 23 -13.17 1.34 -7.59
N ILE A 24 -12.67 2.09 -6.61
CA ILE A 24 -12.79 3.56 -6.58
C ILE A 24 -12.02 4.18 -7.74
N ALA A 25 -10.80 3.71 -7.99
CA ALA A 25 -9.96 4.22 -9.07
C ALA A 25 -10.68 4.07 -10.42
N GLN A 26 -11.19 2.88 -10.72
CA GLN A 26 -11.83 2.58 -11.99
C GLN A 26 -13.20 3.26 -12.15
N ASN A 27 -14.05 3.26 -11.12
CA ASN A 27 -15.45 3.71 -11.28
C ASN A 27 -15.66 5.20 -10.99
N ILE A 28 -14.81 5.81 -10.16
CA ILE A 28 -15.01 7.20 -9.70
C ILE A 28 -14.02 8.14 -10.38
N VAL A 29 -12.76 7.71 -10.51
CA VAL A 29 -11.68 8.59 -10.98
C VAL A 29 -11.45 8.44 -12.49
N GLU A 30 -11.24 7.22 -12.96
CA GLU A 30 -10.97 6.89 -14.36
C GLU A 30 -12.29 6.80 -15.16
N LYS A 31 -13.11 7.86 -15.16
CA LYS A 31 -14.39 7.94 -15.89
C LYS A 31 -14.27 7.83 -17.43
N ASP A 32 -13.13 7.39 -17.94
CA ASP A 32 -12.96 7.05 -19.35
C ASP A 32 -13.97 5.97 -19.74
N ASN A 33 -14.44 5.98 -20.99
CA ASN A 33 -15.35 5.00 -21.59
C ASN A 33 -14.80 3.54 -21.64
N ASP A 34 -13.71 3.26 -20.91
CA ASP A 34 -13.14 1.94 -20.77
C ASP A 34 -14.04 1.08 -19.88
N LYS A 35 -14.40 -0.11 -20.37
CA LYS A 35 -15.14 -1.10 -19.58
C LYS A 35 -14.33 -1.46 -18.33
N TYR A 36 -15.01 -1.59 -17.20
CA TYR A 36 -14.44 -2.06 -15.94
C TYR A 36 -13.51 -3.28 -16.13
N ASP A 37 -12.26 -3.15 -15.69
CA ASP A 37 -11.22 -4.18 -15.77
C ASP A 37 -11.23 -5.03 -14.50
N PHE A 38 -12.00 -6.12 -14.54
CA PHE A 38 -12.07 -7.09 -13.44
C PHE A 38 -10.71 -7.76 -13.17
N LYS A 39 -9.89 -8.01 -14.20
CA LYS A 39 -8.58 -8.66 -14.04
C LYS A 39 -7.65 -7.77 -13.20
N ARG A 40 -7.70 -6.46 -13.39
CA ARG A 40 -6.97 -5.48 -12.56
C ARG A 40 -7.37 -5.56 -11.10
N THR A 41 -8.67 -5.59 -10.79
CA THR A 41 -9.14 -5.70 -9.41
C THR A 41 -8.69 -7.01 -8.78
N VAL A 42 -8.76 -8.13 -9.52
CA VAL A 42 -8.26 -9.43 -9.03
C VAL A 42 -6.77 -9.37 -8.70
N ARG A 43 -5.93 -8.76 -9.56
CA ARG A 43 -4.49 -8.58 -9.27
C ARG A 43 -4.26 -7.75 -8.02
N MET A 44 -5.02 -6.67 -7.83
CA MET A 44 -4.92 -5.81 -6.62
C MET A 44 -5.30 -6.57 -5.35
N VAL A 45 -6.39 -7.34 -5.38
CA VAL A 45 -6.81 -8.18 -4.25
C VAL A 45 -5.78 -9.28 -3.98
N ALA A 46 -5.25 -9.93 -5.02
CA ALA A 46 -4.24 -10.97 -4.91
C ALA A 46 -2.94 -10.41 -4.31
N PHE A 47 -2.46 -9.25 -4.79
CA PHE A 47 -1.33 -8.55 -4.20
C PHE A 47 -1.57 -8.24 -2.72
N GLY A 48 -2.72 -7.64 -2.41
CA GLY A 48 -3.09 -7.26 -1.05
C GLY A 48 -3.14 -8.45 -0.08
N THR A 49 -3.67 -9.59 -0.54
CA THR A 49 -3.86 -10.78 0.29
C THR A 49 -2.59 -11.62 0.42
N ILE A 50 -1.88 -11.86 -0.68
CA ILE A 50 -0.79 -12.85 -0.73
C ILE A 50 0.56 -12.21 -0.39
N ILE A 51 0.76 -10.97 -0.82
CA ILE A 51 2.06 -10.29 -0.69
C ILE A 51 1.99 -9.24 0.43
N ALA A 52 1.11 -8.25 0.29
CA ALA A 52 1.09 -7.10 1.19
C ALA A 52 0.70 -7.47 2.61
N GLY A 53 -0.39 -8.22 2.79
CA GLY A 53 -0.89 -8.63 4.09
C GLY A 53 0.16 -9.32 4.96
N PRO A 54 0.75 -10.43 4.49
CA PRO A 54 1.84 -11.11 5.21
C PRO A 54 3.07 -10.22 5.42
N ALA A 55 3.47 -9.43 4.41
CA ALA A 55 4.61 -8.52 4.52
C ALA A 55 4.42 -7.47 5.61
N ILE A 56 3.28 -6.77 5.61
CA ILE A 56 2.91 -5.75 6.61
C ILE A 56 2.83 -6.39 8.00
N ALA A 57 2.16 -7.54 8.14
CA ALA A 57 2.02 -8.21 9.43
C ALA A 57 3.38 -8.61 10.02
N ASN A 58 4.29 -9.15 9.19
CA ASN A 58 5.64 -9.51 9.62
C ASN A 58 6.50 -8.28 9.92
N TRP A 59 6.36 -7.22 9.13
CA TRP A 59 7.07 -5.96 9.35
C TRP A 59 6.68 -5.29 10.66
N TYR A 60 5.39 -5.24 10.99
CA TYR A 60 4.95 -4.69 12.28
C TYR A 60 5.40 -5.53 13.47
N ARG A 61 5.42 -6.87 13.36
CA ARG A 61 6.04 -7.72 14.39
C ARG A 61 7.53 -7.44 14.56
N PHE A 62 8.24 -7.21 13.47
CA PHE A 62 9.65 -6.83 13.51
C PHE A 62 9.81 -5.50 14.25
N LEU A 63 9.06 -4.46 13.86
CA LEU A 63 9.11 -3.16 14.53
C LEU A 63 8.73 -3.24 16.02
N ASP A 64 7.73 -4.04 16.37
CA ASP A 64 7.33 -4.25 17.76
C ASP A 64 8.44 -4.90 18.59
N LYS A 65 9.16 -5.87 18.01
CA LYS A 65 10.24 -6.60 18.69
C LYS A 65 11.51 -5.76 18.83
N PHE A 66 11.88 -5.00 17.80
CA PHE A 66 13.18 -4.32 17.74
C PHE A 66 13.14 -2.84 18.16
N VAL A 67 11.97 -2.17 18.07
CA VAL A 67 11.83 -0.77 18.49
C VAL A 67 11.22 -0.70 19.89
N THR A 68 12.05 -1.00 20.89
CA THR A 68 11.67 -0.99 22.31
C THR A 68 12.14 0.30 23.00
N ILE A 69 11.37 1.38 22.82
CA ILE A 69 11.64 2.68 23.45
C ILE A 69 10.62 2.90 24.58
N LYS A 70 11.09 3.26 25.78
CA LYS A 70 10.24 3.44 26.98
C LYS A 70 9.14 4.49 26.80
N ASN A 71 9.44 5.57 26.08
CA ASN A 71 8.45 6.62 25.81
C ASN A 71 7.59 6.23 24.60
N PRO A 72 6.27 6.06 24.74
CA PRO A 72 5.40 5.60 23.67
C PRO A 72 5.43 6.50 22.43
N ASN A 73 5.48 7.82 22.59
CA ASN A 73 5.51 8.75 21.47
C ASN A 73 6.84 8.68 20.72
N LYS A 74 7.97 8.56 21.44
CA LYS A 74 9.29 8.38 20.81
C LYS A 74 9.41 7.01 20.12
N ALA A 75 8.87 5.95 20.71
CA ALA A 75 8.80 4.62 20.09
C ALA A 75 8.08 4.68 18.75
N LEU A 76 6.96 5.38 18.74
CA LEU A 76 6.09 5.50 17.58
C LEU A 76 6.71 6.33 16.46
N LEU A 77 7.31 7.48 16.79
CA LEU A 77 8.07 8.27 15.82
C LEU A 77 9.24 7.48 15.23
N ALA A 78 9.95 6.71 16.05
CA ALA A 78 11.03 5.84 15.57
C ALA A 78 10.50 4.75 14.63
N ARG A 79 9.36 4.11 14.96
CA ARG A 79 8.72 3.12 14.08
C ARG A 79 8.32 3.72 12.74
N VAL A 80 7.71 4.91 12.73
CA VAL A 80 7.35 5.61 11.50
C VAL A 80 8.61 5.95 10.70
N ALA A 81 9.66 6.48 11.34
CA ALA A 81 10.89 6.82 10.65
C ALA A 81 11.55 5.59 10.00
N ILE A 82 11.61 4.46 10.71
CA ILE A 82 12.17 3.20 10.18
C ILE A 82 11.28 2.65 9.06
N ASP A 83 9.96 2.69 9.22
CA ASP A 83 9.01 2.26 8.20
C ASP A 83 9.19 3.05 6.89
N GLN A 84 9.24 4.37 7.00
CA GLN A 84 9.43 5.25 5.84
C GLN A 84 10.82 5.10 5.22
N ALA A 85 11.87 4.90 6.02
CA ALA A 85 13.23 4.76 5.50
C ALA A 85 13.49 3.43 4.77
N PHE A 86 12.86 2.34 5.21
CA PHE A 86 13.19 1.00 4.71
C PHE A 86 12.01 0.29 4.06
N PHE A 87 10.88 0.22 4.74
CA PHE A 87 9.76 -0.59 4.27
C PHE A 87 9.00 0.07 3.14
N ALA A 88 8.68 1.37 3.23
CA ALA A 88 7.95 2.06 2.18
C ALA A 88 8.67 2.02 0.80
N PRO A 89 9.98 2.31 0.68
CA PRO A 89 10.74 2.13 -0.56
C PRO A 89 10.63 0.71 -1.11
N CYS A 90 10.94 -0.30 -0.28
CA CYS A 90 10.93 -1.68 -0.73
C CYS A 90 9.51 -2.14 -1.14
N PHE A 91 8.51 -1.76 -0.36
CA PHE A 91 7.12 -2.14 -0.57
C PHE A 91 6.57 -1.55 -1.88
N ILE A 92 6.83 -0.27 -2.16
CA ILE A 92 6.37 0.38 -3.39
C ILE A 92 7.09 -0.21 -4.62
N ALA A 93 8.38 -0.52 -4.52
CA ALA A 93 9.11 -1.19 -5.59
C ALA A 93 8.54 -2.59 -5.87
N VAL A 94 8.28 -3.37 -4.80
CA VAL A 94 7.64 -4.69 -4.90
C VAL A 94 6.24 -4.58 -5.48
N PHE A 95 5.46 -3.56 -5.13
CA PHE A 95 4.14 -3.32 -5.70
C PHE A 95 4.19 -3.20 -7.22
N PHE A 96 4.94 -2.22 -7.76
CA PHE A 96 5.00 -2.03 -9.21
C PHE A 96 5.65 -3.20 -9.94
N GLY A 97 6.67 -3.83 -9.33
CA GLY A 97 7.31 -5.02 -9.87
C GLY A 97 6.35 -6.20 -9.97
N ALA A 98 5.64 -6.52 -8.88
CA ALA A 98 4.67 -7.61 -8.83
C ALA A 98 3.48 -7.36 -9.77
N GLN A 99 2.99 -6.13 -9.84
CA GLN A 99 1.93 -5.76 -10.78
C GLN A 99 2.37 -5.93 -12.23
N GLY A 100 3.60 -5.51 -12.58
CA GLY A 100 4.16 -5.74 -13.91
C GLY A 100 4.28 -7.23 -14.26
N VAL A 101 4.71 -8.07 -13.32
CA VAL A 101 4.74 -9.53 -13.49
C VAL A 101 3.34 -10.11 -13.71
N MET A 102 2.37 -9.74 -12.88
CA MET A 102 0.99 -10.24 -12.98
C MET A 102 0.25 -9.70 -14.22
N GLU A 103 0.69 -8.57 -14.77
CA GLU A 103 0.25 -8.05 -16.07
C GLU A 103 0.90 -8.78 -17.26
N GLY A 104 1.87 -9.67 -17.03
CA GLY A 104 2.58 -10.40 -18.08
C GLY A 104 3.60 -9.55 -18.85
N LYS A 105 4.11 -8.46 -18.25
CA LYS A 105 5.07 -7.55 -18.89
C LYS A 105 6.46 -8.19 -18.99
N SER A 106 7.21 -7.81 -20.03
CA SER A 106 8.62 -8.19 -20.15
C SER A 106 9.47 -7.55 -19.04
N ARG A 107 10.66 -8.11 -18.77
CA ARG A 107 11.58 -7.55 -17.77
C ARG A 107 11.95 -6.09 -18.06
N GLN A 108 12.12 -5.73 -19.33
CA GLN A 108 12.43 -4.36 -19.75
C GLN A 108 11.25 -3.42 -19.46
N ALA A 109 10.03 -3.86 -19.78
CA ALA A 109 8.79 -3.13 -19.48
C ALA A 109 8.60 -2.90 -17.96
N ILE A 110 8.86 -3.93 -17.14
CA ILE A 110 8.79 -3.82 -15.68
C ILE A 110 9.83 -2.82 -15.15
N MET A 111 11.05 -2.87 -15.67
CA MET A 111 12.11 -1.93 -15.28
C MET A 111 11.77 -0.50 -15.67
N GLN A 112 11.17 -0.29 -16.85
CA GLN A 112 10.73 1.02 -17.28
C GLN A 112 9.61 1.55 -16.38
N LYS A 113 8.62 0.70 -16.06
CA LYS A 113 7.54 1.02 -15.11
C LYS A 113 8.07 1.42 -13.73
N LEU A 114 9.09 0.70 -13.23
CA LEU A 114 9.77 1.09 -12.00
C LEU A 114 10.46 2.45 -12.16
N LYS A 115 11.16 2.72 -13.25
CA LYS A 115 11.82 4.03 -13.45
C LYS A 115 10.83 5.20 -13.51
N THR A 116 9.62 5.00 -14.01
CA THR A 116 8.63 6.06 -14.20
C THR A 116 7.69 6.23 -13.01
N ALA A 117 7.08 5.15 -12.52
CA ALA A 117 6.03 5.22 -11.49
C ALA A 117 6.59 5.23 -10.06
N TYR A 118 7.69 4.52 -9.81
CA TYR A 118 8.25 4.38 -8.47
C TYR A 118 8.66 5.71 -7.84
N PRO A 119 9.40 6.62 -8.52
CA PRO A 119 9.84 7.86 -7.90
C PRO A 119 8.66 8.75 -7.49
N ASN A 120 7.65 8.87 -8.37
CA ASN A 120 6.44 9.64 -8.11
C ASN A 120 5.68 9.09 -6.90
N ALA A 121 5.45 7.77 -6.88
CA ALA A 121 4.79 7.11 -5.78
C ALA A 121 5.58 7.27 -4.47
N LEU A 122 6.91 7.13 -4.50
CA LEU A 122 7.73 7.27 -3.30
C LEU A 122 7.69 8.69 -2.74
N ILE A 123 7.80 9.72 -3.59
CA ILE A 123 7.69 11.13 -3.18
C ILE A 123 6.31 11.40 -2.57
N ASN A 124 5.24 10.94 -3.20
CA ASN A 124 3.89 11.11 -2.68
C ASN A 124 3.67 10.34 -1.37
N ASN A 125 4.28 9.17 -1.22
CA ASN A 125 4.27 8.41 0.03
C ASN A 125 4.85 9.23 1.19
N TYR A 126 6.03 9.83 0.98
CA TYR A 126 6.70 10.67 1.97
C TYR A 126 6.00 11.99 2.26
N ARG A 127 5.12 12.47 1.36
CA ARG A 127 4.28 13.64 1.62
C ARG A 127 3.07 13.29 2.47
N ILE A 128 2.44 12.15 2.20
CA ILE A 128 1.15 11.78 2.81
C ILE A 128 1.38 11.10 4.17
N TRP A 129 2.17 10.04 4.21
CA TRP A 129 2.21 9.15 5.36
C TRP A 129 2.83 9.77 6.61
N PRO A 130 3.97 10.49 6.56
CA PRO A 130 4.50 11.17 7.74
C PRO A 130 3.52 12.19 8.31
N ALA A 131 2.85 12.97 7.46
CA ALA A 131 1.85 13.95 7.88
C ALA A 131 0.63 13.29 8.54
N VAL A 132 0.10 12.24 7.91
CA VAL A 132 -1.02 11.45 8.44
C VAL A 132 -0.65 10.83 9.78
N GLN A 133 0.53 10.21 9.90
CA GLN A 133 0.98 9.62 11.15
C GLN A 133 1.12 10.68 12.25
N LEU A 134 1.70 11.84 11.96
CA LEU A 134 1.82 12.92 12.92
C LEU A 134 0.46 13.41 13.43
N ILE A 135 -0.50 13.66 12.53
CA ILE A 135 -1.85 14.08 12.89
C ILE A 135 -2.56 12.99 13.70
N ASN A 136 -2.47 11.74 13.24
CA ASN A 136 -3.10 10.59 13.88
C ASN A 136 -2.59 10.42 15.33
N PHE A 137 -1.30 10.61 15.57
CA PHE A 137 -0.77 10.50 16.93
C PHE A 137 -1.02 11.72 17.80
N ARG A 138 -1.06 12.91 17.21
CA ARG A 138 -1.29 14.13 17.96
C ARG A 138 -2.74 14.30 18.40
N PHE A 139 -3.70 13.96 17.54
CA PHE A 139 -5.10 14.33 17.73
C PHE A 139 -6.06 13.14 17.89
N VAL A 140 -5.68 11.94 17.44
CA VAL A 140 -6.61 10.79 17.41
C VAL A 140 -6.37 9.87 18.61
N PRO A 141 -7.43 9.54 19.39
CA PRO A 141 -7.35 8.57 20.48
C PRO A 141 -6.90 7.19 19.98
N LEU A 142 -6.17 6.45 20.82
CA LEU A 142 -5.53 5.18 20.45
C LEU A 142 -6.49 4.20 19.75
N GLN A 143 -7.73 4.07 20.23
CA GLN A 143 -8.72 3.15 19.68
C GLN A 143 -9.20 3.49 18.25
N HIS A 144 -9.08 4.75 17.81
CA HIS A 144 -9.55 5.19 16.48
C HIS A 144 -8.42 5.31 15.45
N ARG A 145 -7.15 5.20 15.87
CA ARG A 145 -5.99 5.40 14.99
C ARG A 145 -5.95 4.44 13.80
N LEU A 146 -6.36 3.19 14.02
CA LEU A 146 -6.43 2.18 12.96
C LEU A 146 -7.48 2.53 11.90
N MET A 147 -8.62 3.09 12.32
CA MET A 147 -9.68 3.50 11.40
C MET A 147 -9.19 4.63 10.49
N VAL A 148 -8.53 5.64 11.03
CA VAL A 148 -7.96 6.76 10.25
C VAL A 148 -6.93 6.25 9.23
N VAL A 149 -6.04 5.36 9.65
CA VAL A 149 -5.04 4.74 8.76
C VAL A 149 -5.71 3.97 7.63
N ASN A 150 -6.76 3.19 7.91
CA ASN A 150 -7.47 2.43 6.88
C ASN A 150 -8.19 3.33 5.86
N VAL A 151 -8.77 4.44 6.31
CA VAL A 151 -9.42 5.43 5.41
C VAL A 151 -8.38 6.07 4.48
N VAL A 152 -7.24 6.50 5.01
CA VAL A 152 -6.15 7.06 4.19
C VAL A 152 -5.57 5.99 3.26
N ALA A 153 -5.42 4.76 3.74
CA ALA A 153 -4.93 3.63 2.94
C ALA A 153 -5.85 3.32 1.76
N LEU A 154 -7.16 3.48 1.89
CA LEU A 154 -8.09 3.33 0.77
C LEU A 154 -7.80 4.34 -0.35
N GLY A 155 -7.59 5.61 0.01
CA GLY A 155 -7.18 6.65 -0.93
C GLY A 155 -5.79 6.38 -1.54
N TRP A 156 -4.85 5.93 -0.72
CA TRP A 156 -3.51 5.54 -1.16
C TRP A 156 -3.53 4.37 -2.16
N ASN A 157 -4.32 3.33 -1.90
CA ASN A 157 -4.47 2.18 -2.80
C ASN A 157 -5.17 2.57 -4.11
N THR A 158 -6.12 3.50 -4.04
CA THR A 158 -6.74 4.12 -5.22
C THR A 158 -5.68 4.81 -6.08
N TYR A 159 -4.85 5.67 -5.47
CA TYR A 159 -3.76 6.36 -6.14
C TYR A 159 -2.75 5.38 -6.77
N LEU A 160 -2.28 4.38 -6.00
CA LEU A 160 -1.35 3.37 -6.51
C LEU A 160 -1.92 2.61 -7.71
N SER A 161 -3.23 2.33 -7.68
CA SER A 161 -3.87 1.68 -8.82
C SER A 161 -3.83 2.55 -10.07
N ILE A 162 -4.17 3.83 -9.95
CA ILE A 162 -4.16 4.80 -11.06
C ILE A 162 -2.76 4.94 -11.64
N GLU A 163 -1.76 5.18 -10.78
CA GLU A 163 -0.36 5.32 -11.20
C GLU A 163 0.12 4.03 -11.91
N ASN A 164 -0.25 2.86 -11.38
CA ASN A 164 0.08 1.58 -11.99
C ASN A 164 -0.52 1.43 -13.40
N ARG A 165 -1.78 1.83 -13.59
CA ARG A 165 -2.47 1.79 -14.89
C ARG A 165 -1.87 2.78 -15.88
N GLN A 166 -1.63 4.01 -15.45
CA GLN A 166 -1.01 5.05 -16.29
C GLN A 166 0.38 4.62 -16.76
N SER A 167 1.19 4.08 -15.85
CA SER A 167 2.51 3.60 -16.23
C SER A 167 2.47 2.37 -17.14
N SER A 168 1.48 1.49 -17.03
CA SER A 168 1.31 0.40 -18.00
C SER A 168 0.97 0.94 -19.39
N LYS A 169 0.08 1.93 -19.51
CA LYS A 169 -0.25 2.56 -20.79
C LYS A 169 0.98 3.17 -21.46
N ILE A 170 1.87 3.81 -20.70
CA ILE A 170 3.12 4.39 -21.23
C ILE A 170 4.07 3.33 -21.76
N VAL A 171 4.16 2.17 -21.08
CA VAL A 171 5.08 1.10 -21.44
C VAL A 171 4.57 0.24 -22.60
N ASP A 172 3.26 0.24 -22.83
CA ASP A 172 2.60 -0.50 -23.92
C ASP A 172 2.57 0.25 -25.25
N ASN A 173 2.75 1.58 -25.22
CA ASN A 173 2.84 2.46 -26.39
C ASN A 173 4.28 2.54 -26.90
#